data_AF-A0A2R6KJ55-F1
#
_entry.id   AF-A0A2R6KJ55-F1
#
_cell.length_a   1.000
_cell.length_b   1.000
_cell.length_c   1.000
_cell.angle_alpha   90.00
_cell.angle_beta   90.00
_cell.angle_gamma   90.00
#
_symmetry.space_group_name_H-M   'P 1'
#
loop_
_entity.id
_entity.type
_entity.pdbx_description
1 polymer ?
#
loop_
_entity_poly.entity_id
_entity_poly.type
_entity_poly.pdbx_seq_one_letter_code
_entity_poly.pdbx_strand_id
1 'polypeptide(L)'
;MEEIIRARGHENVTAEHGSTFEVTTDDYLTPAGDCILAVEADRAPADFDPAFVEACRDADATISATFEAGGHVETVRGRGDPDLELSSDRSAVGRTSDYVDERTFLLGAAFAADGIDRDLVDALAGGADLTVTVRVE
;
A
#
# COMPACT_ATOMS: atom_id res chain seq x y z
N MET A 1 -12.54 -8.98 5.82
CA MET A 1 -12.45 -7.78 6.70
C MET A 1 -11.76 -6.67 5.93
N GLU A 2 -11.85 -5.41 6.36
CA GLU A 2 -11.14 -4.32 5.66
C GLU A 2 -10.60 -3.25 6.60
N GLU A 3 -9.49 -2.65 6.18
CA GLU A 3 -8.85 -1.49 6.79
C GLU A 3 -8.74 -0.38 5.76
N ILE A 4 -8.89 0.87 6.21
CA ILE A 4 -8.84 2.05 5.36
C ILE A 4 -7.71 2.95 5.83
N ILE A 5 -6.78 3.27 4.94
CA ILE A 5 -5.74 4.28 5.12
C ILE A 5 -6.13 5.51 4.29
N ARG A 6 -6.06 6.70 4.89
CA ARG A 6 -6.15 7.97 4.15
C ARG A 6 -4.78 8.62 4.14
N ALA A 7 -4.35 9.06 2.98
CA ALA A 7 -3.05 9.67 2.77
C ALA A 7 -3.16 10.76 1.72
N ARG A 8 -2.05 11.41 1.39
CA ARG A 8 -2.00 12.45 0.37
C ARG A 8 -0.86 12.20 -0.60
N GLY A 9 -1.12 12.44 -1.88
CA GLY A 9 -0.07 12.42 -2.90
C GLY A 9 1.00 13.49 -2.66
N HIS A 10 2.11 13.41 -3.39
CA HIS A 10 3.25 14.33 -3.26
C HIS A 10 3.88 14.60 -4.62
N GLU A 11 4.47 15.78 -4.83
CA GLU A 11 5.13 16.19 -6.08
C GLU A 11 6.27 15.27 -6.56
N ASN A 12 6.72 14.34 -5.71
CA ASN A 12 7.82 13.41 -5.99
C ASN A 12 7.32 11.97 -6.20
N VAL A 13 6.00 11.75 -6.27
CA VAL A 13 5.43 10.44 -6.61
C VAL A 13 5.73 10.15 -8.08
N THR A 14 6.52 9.10 -8.33
CA THR A 14 6.82 8.62 -9.70
C THR A 14 6.22 7.25 -9.97
N ALA A 15 6.07 6.41 -8.93
CA ALA A 15 5.54 5.06 -9.02
C ALA A 15 6.24 4.24 -10.11
N GLU A 16 7.56 4.13 -10.02
CA GLU A 16 8.42 3.44 -11.00
C GLU A 16 9.05 2.16 -10.44
N HIS A 17 8.91 1.90 -9.13
CA HIS A 17 9.54 0.73 -8.52
C HIS A 17 8.90 -0.58 -9.01
N GLY A 18 9.72 -1.49 -9.54
CA GLY A 18 9.26 -2.73 -10.17
C GLY A 18 9.00 -3.91 -9.23
N SER A 19 9.02 -3.72 -7.91
CA SER A 19 8.76 -4.82 -6.96
C SER A 19 7.94 -4.48 -5.73
N THR A 20 7.69 -3.20 -5.47
CA THR A 20 6.91 -2.75 -4.30
C THR A 20 6.09 -1.53 -4.63
N PHE A 21 5.05 -1.30 -3.84
CA PHE A 21 4.37 -0.02 -3.68
C PHE A 21 4.19 0.27 -2.19
N GLU A 22 4.17 1.54 -1.81
CA GLU A 22 4.22 1.98 -0.42
C GLU A 22 3.30 3.18 -0.16
N VAL A 23 2.68 3.20 1.02
CA VAL A 23 2.04 4.39 1.61
C VAL A 23 2.64 4.59 3.00
N THR A 24 3.02 5.82 3.33
CA THR A 24 3.79 6.13 4.55
C THR A 24 3.15 7.25 5.36
N THR A 25 3.35 7.21 6.69
CA THR A 25 2.98 8.28 7.63
C THR A 25 3.96 9.44 7.64
N ASP A 26 5.15 9.28 7.02
CA ASP A 26 6.09 10.39 6.84
C ASP A 26 5.43 11.54 6.07
N ASP A 27 5.83 12.78 6.36
CA ASP A 27 5.32 14.01 5.71
C ASP A 27 6.18 14.46 4.52
N TYR A 28 7.18 13.66 4.13
CA TYR A 28 8.11 13.98 3.06
C TYR A 28 8.33 12.80 2.12
N LEU A 29 8.56 13.11 0.85
CA LEU A 29 9.02 12.16 -0.15
C LEU A 29 10.18 12.76 -0.93
N THR A 30 11.25 11.99 -1.13
CA THR A 30 12.35 12.38 -2.02
C THR A 30 12.17 11.72 -3.40
N PRO A 31 12.76 12.25 -4.48
CA PRO A 31 12.70 11.63 -5.80
C PRO A 31 13.26 10.20 -5.88
N ALA A 32 14.02 9.76 -4.86
CA ALA A 32 14.53 8.39 -4.79
C ALA A 32 13.49 7.38 -4.26
N GLY A 33 12.39 7.84 -3.67
CA GLY A 33 11.31 6.99 -3.13
C GLY A 33 10.31 6.58 -4.20
N ASP A 34 10.78 5.92 -5.26
CA ASP A 34 9.98 5.56 -6.44
C ASP A 34 8.91 4.49 -6.20
N CYS A 35 8.88 3.86 -5.02
CA CYS A 35 7.81 2.96 -4.58
C CYS A 35 6.66 3.67 -3.85
N ILE A 36 6.85 4.90 -3.37
CA ILE A 36 5.88 5.60 -2.52
C ILE A 36 4.80 6.26 -3.38
N LEU A 37 3.55 5.90 -3.11
CA LEU A 37 2.35 6.44 -3.78
C LEU A 37 1.76 7.63 -3.04
N ALA A 38 1.89 7.67 -1.71
CA ALA A 38 1.37 8.75 -0.87
C ALA A 38 2.11 8.84 0.47
N VAL A 39 2.05 10.04 1.04
CA VAL A 39 2.63 10.47 2.32
C VAL A 39 1.52 10.90 3.27
N GLU A 40 1.86 11.30 4.49
CA GLU A 40 0.93 11.80 5.51
C GLU A 40 -0.25 10.84 5.77
N ALA A 41 0.01 9.53 5.72
CA ALA A 41 -0.99 8.53 6.05
C ALA A 41 -1.51 8.71 7.48
N ASP A 42 -2.84 8.61 7.65
CA ASP A 42 -3.51 8.78 8.95
C ASP A 42 -3.29 7.62 9.92
N ARG A 43 -2.78 6.49 9.41
CA ARG A 43 -2.46 5.28 10.16
C ARG A 43 -1.48 4.39 9.40
N ALA A 44 -0.88 3.45 10.12
CA ALA A 44 0.04 2.45 9.60
C ALA A 44 -0.43 1.01 9.94
N PRO A 45 0.25 -0.05 9.45
CA PRO A 45 -0.14 -1.43 9.77
C PRO A 45 -0.28 -1.73 11.27
N ALA A 46 0.55 -1.12 12.13
CA ALA A 46 0.47 -1.29 13.58
C ALA A 46 -0.86 -0.84 14.19
N ASP A 47 -1.62 0.01 13.50
CA ASP A 47 -2.93 0.51 13.94
C ASP A 47 -4.09 -0.37 13.45
N PHE A 48 -3.84 -1.41 12.65
CA PHE A 48 -4.89 -2.28 12.13
C PHE A 48 -5.54 -3.13 13.22
N ASP A 49 -6.80 -3.49 13.01
CA ASP A 49 -7.53 -4.35 13.94
C ASP A 49 -6.79 -5.70 14.09
N PRO A 50 -6.55 -6.18 15.32
CA PRO A 50 -5.84 -7.44 15.52
C PRO A 50 -6.48 -8.64 14.81
N ALA A 51 -7.80 -8.66 14.63
CA ALA A 51 -8.48 -9.72 13.88
C ALA A 51 -8.22 -9.59 12.37
N PHE A 52 -8.10 -8.37 11.85
CA PHE A 52 -7.67 -8.14 10.47
C PHE A 52 -6.25 -8.65 10.25
N VAL A 53 -5.31 -8.30 11.14
CA VAL A 53 -3.92 -8.78 11.11
C VAL A 53 -3.87 -10.31 11.14
N GLU A 54 -4.65 -10.94 12.02
CA GLU A 54 -4.69 -12.41 12.12
C GLU A 54 -5.22 -13.06 10.83
N ALA A 55 -6.21 -12.47 10.15
CA ALA A 55 -6.68 -13.00 8.87
C ALA A 55 -5.67 -12.85 7.74
N CYS A 56 -4.87 -11.77 7.74
CA CYS A 56 -3.78 -11.62 6.76
C CYS A 56 -2.68 -12.68 6.93
N ARG A 57 -2.60 -13.37 8.08
CA ARG A 57 -1.63 -14.43 8.33
C ARG A 57 -2.02 -15.80 7.78
N ASP A 58 -3.19 -15.93 7.17
CA ASP A 58 -3.54 -17.15 6.45
C ASP A 58 -2.84 -17.17 5.08
N ALA A 59 -2.07 -18.24 4.81
CA ALA A 59 -1.37 -18.42 3.55
C ALA A 59 -2.32 -18.56 2.33
N ASP A 60 -3.57 -18.97 2.58
CA ASP A 60 -4.61 -19.11 1.57
C ASP A 60 -5.48 -17.85 1.44
N ALA A 61 -5.31 -16.84 2.32
CA ALA A 61 -6.09 -15.61 2.26
C ALA A 61 -5.73 -14.77 1.04
N THR A 62 -6.76 -14.19 0.43
CA THR A 62 -6.60 -13.21 -0.64
C THR A 62 -6.63 -11.81 -0.04
N ILE A 63 -5.60 -11.01 -0.34
CA ILE A 63 -5.54 -9.61 0.07
C ILE A 63 -5.63 -8.72 -1.17
N SER A 64 -6.52 -7.72 -1.13
CA SER A 64 -6.63 -6.71 -2.17
C SER A 64 -6.43 -5.31 -1.60
N ALA A 65 -5.68 -4.47 -2.30
CA ALA A 65 -5.50 -3.06 -2.01
C ALA A 65 -6.14 -2.23 -3.13
N THR A 66 -7.16 -1.44 -2.80
CA THR A 66 -7.81 -0.54 -3.75
C THR A 66 -7.41 0.89 -3.46
N PHE A 67 -6.84 1.58 -4.45
CA PHE A 67 -6.34 2.94 -4.41
C PHE A 67 -7.32 3.86 -5.13
N GLU A 68 -7.83 4.87 -4.44
CA GLU A 68 -8.78 5.85 -4.98
C GLU A 68 -8.26 7.27 -4.80
N ALA A 69 -7.97 7.98 -5.90
CA ALA A 69 -7.57 9.38 -5.90
C ALA A 69 -7.92 10.08 -7.21
N GLY A 70 -8.30 11.36 -7.15
CA GLY A 70 -8.55 12.17 -8.35
C GLY A 70 -9.69 11.67 -9.26
N GLY A 71 -10.55 10.76 -8.78
CA GLY A 71 -11.57 10.09 -9.60
C GLY A 71 -11.09 8.81 -10.31
N HIS A 72 -9.84 8.40 -10.07
CA HIS A 72 -9.25 7.17 -10.57
C HIS A 72 -9.29 6.09 -9.48
N VAL A 73 -9.43 4.83 -9.90
CA VAL A 73 -9.49 3.66 -9.01
C VAL A 73 -8.62 2.56 -9.59
N GLU A 74 -7.71 2.01 -8.80
CA GLU A 74 -6.86 0.88 -9.17
C GLU A 74 -6.87 -0.17 -8.06
N THR A 75 -6.86 -1.46 -8.40
CA THR A 75 -6.87 -2.55 -7.41
C THR A 75 -5.73 -3.53 -7.65
N VAL A 76 -4.84 -3.64 -6.68
CA VAL A 76 -3.79 -4.65 -6.64
C VAL A 76 -4.26 -5.85 -5.81
N ARG A 77 -4.05 -7.07 -6.30
CA ARG A 77 -4.33 -8.31 -5.56
C ARG A 77 -3.04 -9.05 -5.28
N GLY A 78 -2.99 -9.68 -4.11
CA GLY A 78 -1.95 -10.59 -3.66
C GLY A 78 -2.52 -11.55 -2.62
N ARG A 79 -1.66 -12.03 -1.74
CA ARG A 79 -2.01 -13.03 -0.72
C ARG A 79 -1.47 -12.67 0.65
N GLY A 80 -2.06 -13.32 1.66
CA GLY A 80 -1.55 -13.37 3.01
C GLY A 80 -0.33 -14.28 3.14
N ASP A 81 0.26 -14.28 4.33
CA ASP A 81 1.37 -15.16 4.70
C ASP A 81 1.48 -15.27 6.23
N PRO A 82 1.74 -16.46 6.81
CA PRO A 82 1.90 -16.64 8.25
C PRO A 82 2.94 -15.74 8.91
N ASP A 83 3.94 -15.30 8.14
CA ASP A 83 5.01 -14.44 8.63
C ASP A 83 4.63 -12.94 8.60
N LEU A 84 3.46 -12.54 8.08
CA LEU A 84 3.05 -11.14 8.05
C LEU A 84 2.85 -10.58 9.46
N GLU A 85 3.76 -9.69 9.87
CA GLU A 85 3.72 -9.09 11.20
C GLU A 85 2.73 -7.93 11.30
N LEU A 86 2.66 -7.08 10.25
CA LEU A 86 1.91 -5.82 10.21
C LEU A 86 2.15 -4.93 11.44
N SER A 87 3.42 -4.82 11.86
CA SER A 87 3.83 -4.15 13.09
C SER A 87 4.47 -2.77 12.89
N SER A 88 4.64 -2.33 11.64
CA SER A 88 5.18 -1.00 11.35
C SER A 88 4.21 0.12 11.76
N ASP A 89 4.73 1.10 12.50
CA ASP A 89 4.06 2.37 12.83
C ASP A 89 4.25 3.45 11.74
N ARG A 90 4.88 3.09 10.62
CA ARG A 90 5.34 4.05 9.61
C ARG A 90 4.87 3.78 8.20
N SER A 91 5.00 2.56 7.71
CA SER A 91 4.80 2.26 6.28
C SER A 91 3.99 1.00 6.06
N ALA A 92 3.07 1.07 5.10
CA ALA A 92 2.39 -0.09 4.52
C ALA A 92 2.98 -0.38 3.14
N VAL A 93 3.62 -1.53 2.97
CA VAL A 93 4.29 -1.97 1.75
C VAL A 93 3.61 -3.21 1.17
N GLY A 94 3.18 -3.13 -0.09
CA GLY A 94 2.79 -4.30 -0.89
C GLY A 94 3.94 -4.73 -1.80
N ARG A 95 4.08 -6.05 -2.02
CA ARG A 95 5.25 -6.63 -2.69
C ARG A 95 4.86 -7.65 -3.75
N THR A 96 5.60 -7.67 -4.84
CA THR A 96 5.49 -8.75 -5.86
C THR A 96 6.28 -10.00 -5.45
N SER A 97 7.29 -9.85 -4.58
CA SER A 97 8.09 -10.95 -4.03
C SER A 97 7.44 -11.58 -2.79
N ASP A 98 8.10 -12.60 -2.24
CA ASP A 98 7.75 -13.26 -0.98
C ASP A 98 8.56 -12.76 0.21
N TYR A 99 9.28 -11.64 0.06
CA TYR A 99 10.06 -11.06 1.17
C TYR A 99 9.11 -10.42 2.18
N VAL A 100 9.29 -10.74 3.46
CA VAL A 100 8.48 -10.18 4.55
C VAL A 100 9.33 -9.30 5.47
N ASP A 101 8.77 -8.17 5.84
CA ASP A 101 9.20 -7.33 6.97
C ASP A 101 7.98 -6.72 7.67
N GLU A 102 8.21 -5.98 8.77
CA GLU A 102 7.18 -5.33 9.60
C GLU A 102 6.19 -4.43 8.83
N ARG A 103 6.59 -3.93 7.65
CA ARG A 103 5.80 -3.04 6.78
C ARG A 103 4.89 -3.78 5.82
N THR A 104 5.16 -5.07 5.63
CA THR A 104 4.56 -5.86 4.55
C THR A 104 3.11 -6.22 4.88
N PHE A 105 2.17 -5.84 4.01
CA PHE A 105 0.75 -6.17 4.18
C PHE A 105 0.16 -7.04 3.06
N LEU A 106 0.91 -7.24 1.98
CA LEU A 106 0.48 -8.00 0.80
C LEU A 106 1.71 -8.57 0.08
N LEU A 107 1.74 -9.88 -0.15
CA LEU A 107 2.76 -10.58 -0.95
C LEU A 107 2.21 -11.03 -2.29
N GLY A 108 3.10 -11.33 -3.24
CA GLY A 108 2.71 -11.87 -4.55
C GLY A 108 1.77 -10.95 -5.32
N ALA A 109 1.93 -9.63 -5.16
CA ALA A 109 1.16 -8.62 -5.87
C ALA A 109 1.20 -8.87 -7.37
N ALA A 110 0.05 -8.70 -8.04
CA ALA A 110 -0.05 -8.81 -9.49
C ALA A 110 0.89 -7.85 -10.24
N PHE A 111 1.19 -6.70 -9.63
CA PHE A 111 2.14 -5.70 -10.11
C PHE A 111 2.61 -4.81 -8.95
N ALA A 112 3.70 -4.05 -9.18
CA ALA A 112 4.28 -3.12 -8.21
C ALA A 112 3.81 -1.68 -8.48
N ALA A 113 4.53 -0.67 -7.98
CA ALA A 113 4.19 0.73 -8.25
C ALA A 113 4.20 1.06 -9.75
N ASP A 114 5.09 0.44 -10.51
CA ASP A 114 5.20 0.58 -11.98
C ASP A 114 3.95 0.15 -12.76
N GLY A 115 3.11 -0.72 -12.17
CA GLY A 115 1.87 -1.18 -12.78
C GLY A 115 0.63 -0.35 -12.46
N ILE A 116 0.74 0.64 -11.56
CA ILE A 116 -0.39 1.52 -11.21
C ILE A 116 -0.78 2.38 -12.42
N ASP A 117 -2.08 2.59 -12.64
CA ASP A 117 -2.59 3.46 -13.71
C ASP A 117 -1.92 4.84 -13.70
N ARG A 118 -1.53 5.34 -14.87
CA ARG A 118 -0.74 6.58 -14.97
C ARG A 118 -1.56 7.83 -14.67
N ASP A 119 -2.87 7.84 -14.93
CA ASP A 119 -3.71 8.97 -14.56
C ASP A 119 -3.88 9.03 -13.03
N LEU A 120 -3.94 7.88 -12.35
CA LEU A 120 -3.89 7.82 -10.88
C LEU A 120 -2.55 8.34 -10.33
N VAL A 121 -1.42 7.94 -10.93
CA VAL A 121 -0.09 8.44 -10.53
C VAL A 121 0.01 9.96 -10.74
N ASP A 122 -0.46 10.48 -11.87
CA ASP A 122 -0.45 11.92 -12.15
C ASP A 122 -1.32 12.70 -11.14
N ALA A 123 -2.48 12.16 -10.74
CA ALA A 123 -3.31 12.74 -9.69
C ALA A 123 -2.58 12.79 -8.34
N LEU A 124 -1.87 11.72 -7.96
CA LEU A 124 -1.07 11.65 -6.74
C LEU A 124 0.14 12.59 -6.80
N ALA A 125 0.83 12.68 -7.94
CA ALA A 125 1.90 13.65 -8.15
C ALA A 125 1.38 15.11 -8.05
N GLY A 126 0.12 15.34 -8.44
CA GLY A 126 -0.60 16.60 -8.23
C GLY A 126 -1.02 16.87 -6.78
N GLY A 127 -0.77 15.95 -5.85
CA GLY A 127 -1.08 16.08 -4.43
C GLY A 127 -2.53 15.79 -4.07
N ALA A 128 -3.23 14.96 -4.87
CA ALA A 128 -4.58 14.51 -4.58
C ALA A 128 -4.65 13.68 -3.28
N ASP A 129 -5.78 13.75 -2.59
CA ASP A 129 -6.06 12.87 -1.45
C ASP A 129 -6.23 11.42 -1.94
N LEU A 130 -5.60 10.48 -1.25
CA LEU A 130 -5.66 9.05 -1.51
C LEU A 130 -6.47 8.36 -0.41
N THR A 131 -7.40 7.51 -0.82
CA THR A 131 -7.98 6.48 0.06
C THR A 131 -7.49 5.12 -0.40
N VAL A 132 -6.89 4.35 0.52
CA VAL A 132 -6.51 2.95 0.30
C VAL A 132 -7.43 2.07 1.14
N THR A 133 -8.17 1.19 0.47
CA THR A 133 -8.95 0.13 1.15
C THR A 133 -8.23 -1.19 1.00
N VAL A 134 -7.74 -1.74 2.11
CA VAL A 134 -7.12 -3.07 2.17
C VAL A 134 -8.16 -4.06 2.66
N ARG A 135 -8.48 -5.07 1.84
CA ARG A 135 -9.46 -6.11 2.16
C ARG A 135 -8.79 -7.48 2.19
N VAL A 136 -9.12 -8.27 3.20
CA VAL A 136 -8.75 -9.68 3.33
C VAL A 136 -10.01 -10.56 3.26
N GLU A 137 -9.96 -11.61 2.44
CA GLU A 137 -11.02 -12.61 2.22
C GLU A 137 -10.65 -13.98 2.80
#